data_AF-A0A846Y795-F1
#
_entry.id   AF-A0A846Y795-F1
#
_cell.length_a   1.000
_cell.length_b   1.000
_cell.length_c   1.000
_cell.angle_alpha   90.00
_cell.angle_beta   90.00
_cell.angle_gamma   90.00
#
_symmetry.space_group_name_H-M   'P 1'
#
loop_
_entity.id
_entity.type
_entity.pdbx_description
1 polymer ?
#
loop_
_entity_poly.entity_id
_entity_poly.type
_entity_poly.pdbx_seq_one_letter_code
_entity_poly.pdbx_strand_id
1 'polypeptide(L)' 'MSVAIQIKDVPEEVRDAIAARAAARGQSTQVYLRALLEREFRAERNQHVFESLVGRRHLSMSAEDVVDEIRNGREDDE' A
#
# COMPACT_ATOMS: atom_id res chain seq x y z
N MET A 1 -1.46 22.04 9.98
CA MET A 1 -0.07 22.55 10.00
C MET A 1 0.60 22.15 8.70
N SER A 2 1.27 23.07 8.00
CA SER A 2 2.07 22.72 6.83
C SER A 2 3.45 22.26 7.29
N VAL A 3 3.90 21.10 6.82
CA VAL A 3 5.27 20.60 7.01
C VAL A 3 5.98 20.77 5.68
N ALA A 4 7.10 21.50 5.68
CA ALA A 4 7.93 21.70 4.49
C ALA A 4 9.11 20.72 4.52
N ILE A 5 9.36 20.05 3.40
CA ILE A 5 10.50 19.15 3.22
C ILE A 5 11.45 19.79 2.23
N GLN A 6 12.71 19.98 2.63
CA GLN A 6 13.78 20.42 1.75
C GLN A 6 14.67 19.22 1.40
N ILE A 7 14.75 18.89 0.12
CA ILE A 7 15.64 17.84 -0.39
C ILE A 7 16.92 18.51 -0.88
N LYS A 8 18.06 18.12 -0.30
CA LYS A 8 19.38 18.66 -0.65
C LYS A 8 20.09 17.75 -1.66
N ASP A 9 21.08 18.31 -2.33
CA ASP A 9 22.00 17.58 -3.21
C ASP A 9 21.32 16.81 -4.35
N VAL A 10 20.21 17.36 -4.85
CA VAL A 10 19.51 16.81 -6.02
C VAL A 10 20.25 17.23 -7.28
N PRO A 11 20.71 16.26 -8.11
CA PRO A 11 21.34 16.59 -9.38
C PRO A 11 20.40 17.41 -10.27
N GLU A 12 20.96 18.37 -10.99
CA GLU A 12 20.18 19.30 -11.82
C GLU A 12 19.33 18.57 -12.86
N GLU A 13 19.89 17.54 -13.48
CA GLU A 13 19.20 16.66 -14.44
C GLU A 13 17.94 16.01 -13.85
N VAL A 14 18.01 15.59 -12.57
CA VAL A 14 16.88 14.96 -11.87
C VAL A 14 15.80 16.00 -11.58
N ARG A 15 16.18 17.19 -11.10
CA ARG A 15 15.25 18.32 -10.88
C ARG A 15 14.52 18.67 -12.17
N ASP A 16 15.24 18.76 -13.29
CA ASP A 16 14.69 19.16 -14.58
C ASP A 16 13.77 18.09 -15.15
N ALA A 17 14.14 16.81 -15.01
CA ALA A 17 13.26 15.71 -15.39
C ALA A 17 11.96 15.70 -14.59
N ILE A 18 12.00 16.01 -13.28
CA ILE A 18 10.80 16.11 -12.43
C ILE A 18 9.96 17.31 -12.86
N ALA A 19 10.58 18.47 -13.10
CA ALA A 19 9.88 19.67 -13.56
C ALA A 19 9.19 19.46 -14.92
N ALA A 20 9.88 18.84 -15.88
CA ALA A 20 9.31 18.50 -17.19
C ALA A 20 8.12 17.54 -17.07
N ARG A 21 8.22 16.51 -16.21
CA ARG A 21 7.11 15.56 -15.95
C ARG A 21 5.92 16.22 -15.24
N ALA A 22 6.16 17.23 -14.41
CA ALA A 22 5.12 18.01 -13.76
C ALA A 22 4.41 18.92 -14.77
N ALA A 23 5.17 19.64 -15.59
CA ALA A 23 4.67 20.50 -16.65
C ALA A 23 3.82 19.72 -17.67
N ALA A 24 4.27 18.54 -18.09
CA ALA A 24 3.51 17.65 -18.98
C ALA A 24 2.15 17.22 -18.40
N ARG A 25 1.98 17.29 -17.07
CA ARG A 25 0.72 16.97 -16.37
C ARG A 25 -0.06 18.22 -15.97
N GLY A 26 0.39 19.42 -16.35
CA GLY A 26 -0.22 20.69 -15.92
C GLY A 26 -0.12 20.93 -14.41
N GLN A 27 0.88 20.35 -13.75
CA GLN A 27 1.07 20.42 -12.31
C GLN A 27 2.34 21.22 -11.98
N SER A 28 2.35 21.88 -10.82
CA SER A 28 3.60 22.43 -10.29
C SER A 28 4.52 21.28 -9.83
N THR A 29 5.83 21.51 -9.90
CA THR A 29 6.85 20.53 -9.47
C THR A 29 6.62 20.07 -8.03
N GLN A 30 6.22 20.98 -7.14
CA GLN A 30 5.91 20.67 -5.73
C GLN A 30 4.69 19.75 -5.60
N VAL A 31 3.61 20.01 -6.34
CA VAL A 31 2.41 19.15 -6.31
C VAL A 31 2.73 17.75 -6.85
N TYR A 32 3.49 17.70 -7.94
CA TYR A 32 3.91 16.43 -8.54
C TYR A 32 4.82 15.63 -7.60
N LEU A 33 5.80 16.28 -6.96
CA LEU A 33 6.70 15.65 -6.01
C LEU A 33 5.97 15.15 -4.76
N ARG A 34 5.01 15.93 -4.23
CA ARG A 34 4.15 15.47 -3.13
C ARG A 34 3.36 14.22 -3.52
N ALA A 35 2.74 14.22 -4.69
CA ALA A 35 1.99 13.06 -5.18
C ALA A 35 2.89 11.84 -5.39
N LEU A 36 4.13 12.06 -5.81
CA LEU A 36 5.15 11.02 -5.93
C LEU A 36 5.44 10.39 -4.55
N LEU A 37 5.74 11.22 -3.54
CA LEU A 37 6.02 10.77 -2.17
C LEU A 37 4.81 10.05 -1.54
N GLU A 38 3.60 10.56 -1.72
CA GLU A 38 2.38 9.92 -1.24
C GLU A 38 2.15 8.55 -1.88
N ARG A 39 2.48 8.40 -3.16
CA ARG A 39 2.35 7.12 -3.87
C ARG A 39 3.37 6.11 -3.36
N GLU A 40 4.63 6.50 -3.19
CA GLU A 40 5.67 5.60 -2.67
C GLU A 40 5.34 5.16 -1.24
N PHE A 41 4.91 6.07 -0.38
CA PHE A 41 4.49 5.73 0.98
C PHE A 41 3.30 4.76 1.03
N ARG A 42 2.33 4.93 0.14
CA ARG A 42 1.22 3.97 0.00
C ARG A 42 1.70 2.61 -0.51
N ALA A 43 2.65 2.60 -1.43
CA ALA A 43 3.21 1.36 -1.98
C ALA A 43 3.95 0.56 -0.91
N GLU A 44 4.84 1.20 -0.14
CA GLU A 44 5.53 0.55 0.99
C GLU A 44 4.56 0.04 2.05
N ARG A 45 3.57 0.86 2.44
CA ARG A 45 2.53 0.41 3.38
C ARG A 45 1.78 -0.80 2.87
N ASN A 46 1.39 -0.80 1.60
CA ASN A 46 0.70 -1.94 1.01
C ASN A 46 1.60 -3.17 0.99
N GLN A 47 2.88 -3.04 0.63
CA GLN A 47 3.84 -4.15 0.68
C GLN A 47 3.94 -4.73 2.09
N HIS A 48 4.07 -3.90 3.12
CA HIS A 48 4.09 -4.35 4.51
C HIS A 48 2.77 -5.02 4.94
N VAL A 49 1.63 -4.53 4.46
CA VAL A 49 0.32 -5.19 4.66
C VAL A 49 0.31 -6.56 3.97
N PHE A 50 0.78 -6.65 2.72
CA PHE A 50 0.88 -7.92 2.00
C PHE A 50 1.83 -8.91 2.70
N GLU A 51 3.01 -8.48 3.15
CA GLU A 51 3.95 -9.32 3.89
C GLU A 51 3.36 -9.82 5.21
N SER A 52 2.69 -8.95 5.96
CA SER A 52 2.02 -9.34 7.23
C SER A 52 0.80 -10.26 7.02
N LEU A 53 0.16 -10.22 5.84
CA LEU A 53 -0.92 -11.12 5.46
C LEU A 53 -0.40 -12.45 4.86
N VAL A 54 0.78 -12.46 4.22
CA VAL A 54 1.42 -13.71 3.75
C VAL A 54 1.72 -14.64 4.93
N GLY A 55 2.08 -14.10 6.10
CA GLY A 55 2.22 -14.86 7.35
C GLY A 55 0.89 -15.39 7.91
N ARG A 56 -0.27 -14.92 7.42
CA ARG A 56 -1.61 -15.39 7.81
C ARG A 56 -2.24 -16.34 6.79
N ARG A 57 -1.45 -16.99 5.91
CA ARG A 57 -1.91 -18.12 5.08
C ARG A 57 -2.14 -19.41 5.89
N HIS A 58 -2.73 -19.28 7.08
CA HIS A 58 -3.28 -20.40 7.87
C HIS A 58 -4.80 -20.23 8.02
N LEU A 59 -5.46 -19.67 7.02
CA LEU A 59 -6.90 -19.88 6.83
C LEU A 59 -7.13 -20.95 5.77
N SER A 60 -6.38 -22.06 5.84
CA SER A 60 -6.75 -23.30 5.17
C SER A 60 -7.89 -23.95 5.96
N MET A 61 -9.02 -23.25 6.11
CA MET A 61 -10.27 -23.95 6.36
C MET A 61 -10.71 -24.48 5.00
N SER A 62 -10.66 -25.80 4.86
CA SER A 62 -11.27 -26.48 3.73
C SER A 62 -12.79 -26.36 3.83
N ALA A 63 -13.49 -26.56 2.72
CA ALA A 63 -14.95 -26.64 2.74
C ALA A 63 -15.44 -27.80 3.65
N GLU A 64 -14.62 -28.82 3.85
CA GLU A 64 -14.91 -29.97 4.70
C GLU A 64 -14.90 -29.57 6.18
N ASP A 65 -13.91 -28.77 6.62
CA ASP A 65 -13.83 -28.25 7.99
C ASP A 65 -15.07 -27.43 8.39
N VAL A 66 -15.65 -26.70 7.43
CA VAL A 66 -16.89 -25.93 7.64
C VAL A 66 -18.10 -26.85 7.76
N VAL A 67 -18.17 -27.92 6.97
CA VAL A 67 -19.29 -28.87 7.01
C VAL A 67 -19.28 -29.67 8.31
N ASP A 68 -18.10 -30.08 8.77
CA ASP A 68 -17.95 -30.84 10.00
C ASP A 68 -18.31 -30.01 11.23
N GLU A 69 -17.90 -28.73 11.28
CA GLU A 69 -18.31 -27.82 12.36
C GLU A 69 -19.83 -27.62 12.41
N ILE A 70 -20.49 -27.50 11.24
CA ILE A 70 -21.97 -27.36 11.17
C ILE A 70 -22.67 -28.64 11.61
N ARG A 71 -22.10 -29.82 11.37
CA ARG A 71 -22.67 -31.09 11.84
C ARG A 71 -22.53 -31.24 13.34
N ASN A 72 -21.33 -31.00 13.89
CA ASN A 72 -21.08 -31.09 15.33
C ASN A 72 -22.04 -30.20 16.12
N GLY A 73 -22.25 -28.95 15.67
CA GLY A 73 -23.18 -28.03 16.32
C GLY A 73 -24.66 -28.44 16.25
N ARG A 74 -25.03 -29.44 15.45
CA ARG A 74 -26.40 -30.01 15.43
C ARG A 74 -26.53 -31.27 16.28
N GLU A 75 -25.42 -31.98 16.49
CA GLU A 75 -25.37 -33.18 17.33
C GLU A 75 -25.26 -32.81 18.82
N ASP A 76 -24.69 -31.64 19.15
CA ASP A 76 -24.58 -31.13 20.52
C ASP A 76 -25.89 -30.53 21.10
N ASP A 77 -26.91 -30.31 20.24
CA ASP A 77 -28.23 -29.75 20.61
C ASP A 77 -29.31 -30.85 20.88
N GLU A 78 -28.96 -32.14 20.84
CA GLU A 78 -29.80 -33.30 21.23
C GLU A 78 -29.48 -33.83 22.64
#